data_AF-A0A3D1UZU5-F1
#
_entry.id   AF-A0A3D1UZU5-F1
#
_cell.length_a   1.000
_cell.length_b   1.000
_cell.length_c   1.000
_cell.angle_alpha   90.00
_cell.angle_beta   90.00
_cell.angle_gamma   90.00
#
_symmetry.space_group_name_H-M   'P 1'
#
loop_
_entity.id
_entity.type
_entity.pdbx_description
1 polymer ?
#
loop_
_entity_poly.entity_id
_entity_poly.type
_entity_poly.pdbx_seq_one_letter_code
_entity_poly.pdbx_strand_id
1 'polypeptide(L)' 'MAIATPGLFRRCAVTGLEVDRSAEKLIKFHAVTAVLFLAFGGFLALCIALTRWEAVHLLSASRFYEFVSAHGMVM' A
#
# COMPACT_ATOMS: atom_id res chain seq x y z
N MET A 1 14.29 -9.99 -33.65
CA MET A 1 15.46 -9.27 -33.12
C MET A 1 14.98 -7.88 -32.73
N ALA A 2 14.75 -7.62 -31.43
CA ALA A 2 14.23 -6.33 -30.97
C ALA A 2 15.35 -5.29 -30.97
N ILE A 3 15.14 -4.18 -31.66
CA ILE A 3 16.08 -3.05 -31.72
C ILE A 3 16.01 -2.33 -30.36
N ALA A 4 17.12 -2.30 -29.63
CA ALA A 4 17.24 -1.50 -28.41
C ALA A 4 17.16 0.00 -28.79
N THR A 5 16.06 0.66 -28.43
CA THR A 5 15.90 2.10 -28.64
C THR A 5 16.70 2.84 -27.55
N PRO A 6 17.55 3.82 -27.89
CA PRO A 6 18.20 4.66 -26.89
C PRO A 6 17.14 5.32 -26.00
N GLY A 7 17.22 5.10 -24.69
CA GLY A 7 16.26 5.63 -23.72
C GLY A 7 15.13 4.68 -23.30
N LEU A 8 15.12 3.41 -23.71
CA LEU A 8 14.12 2.42 -23.27
C LEU A 8 14.19 2.13 -21.76
N PHE A 9 15.41 2.08 -21.21
CA PHE A 9 15.67 1.84 -19.80
C PHE A 9 16.33 3.05 -19.14
N ARG A 10 15.98 3.29 -17.88
CA ARG A 10 16.59 4.30 -17.01
C ARG A 10 17.12 3.61 -15.77
N ARG A 11 18.39 3.86 -15.43
CA ARG A 11 18.93 3.44 -14.13
C ARG A 11 18.39 4.35 -13.02
N CYS A 12 17.74 3.77 -12.02
CA CYS A 12 17.23 4.49 -10.87
C CYS A 12 18.39 4.94 -9.97
N ALA A 13 18.53 6.24 -9.72
CA ALA A 13 19.58 6.78 -8.87
C ALA A 13 19.46 6.37 -7.39
N VAL A 14 18.25 6.01 -6.94
CA VAL A 14 17.99 5.64 -5.55
C VAL A 14 18.22 4.15 -5.31
N THR A 15 17.66 3.29 -6.17
CA THR A 15 17.69 1.83 -5.97
C THR A 15 18.75 1.13 -6.81
N GLY A 16 19.37 1.81 -7.78
CA GLY A 16 20.34 1.25 -8.71
C GLY A 16 19.77 0.36 -9.82
N LEU A 17 18.46 0.06 -9.77
CA LEU A 17 17.75 -0.82 -10.70
C LEU A 17 17.59 -0.21 -12.09
N GLU A 18 17.58 -1.05 -13.13
CA GLU A 18 17.18 -0.64 -14.48
C GLU A 18 15.66 -0.71 -14.62
N VAL A 19 15.04 0.41 -14.99
CA VAL A 19 13.59 0.56 -15.09
C VAL A 19 13.20 0.80 -16.54
N ASP A 20 12.32 -0.03 -17.08
CA ASP A 20 11.70 0.20 -18.38
C ASP A 20 10.84 1.48 -18.33
N ARG A 21 11.08 2.41 -19.25
CA ARG A 21 10.36 3.69 -19.28
C ARG A 21 8.86 3.55 -19.53
N SER A 22 8.43 2.51 -20.23
CA SER A 22 7.00 2.22 -20.45
C SER A 22 6.30 1.81 -19.15
N ALA A 23 7.00 1.10 -18.27
CA ALA A 23 6.48 0.61 -17.00
C ALA A 23 6.64 1.64 -15.85
N GLU A 24 7.53 2.63 -15.99
CA GLU A 24 7.89 3.54 -14.89
C GLU A 24 6.69 4.22 -14.23
N LYS A 25 5.71 4.70 -15.03
CA LYS A 25 4.49 5.31 -14.48
C LYS A 25 3.62 4.31 -13.72
N LEU A 26 3.50 3.10 -14.26
CA LEU A 26 2.69 2.04 -13.65
C LEU A 26 3.31 1.56 -12.32
N ILE A 27 4.63 1.43 -12.27
CA ILE A 27 5.38 1.11 -11.05
C ILE A 27 5.13 2.16 -9.99
N LYS A 28 5.28 3.46 -10.33
CA LYS A 28 5.03 4.55 -9.38
C LYS A 28 3.58 4.56 -8.88
N PHE A 29 2.62 4.34 -9.78
CA PHE A 29 1.21 4.30 -9.42
C PHE A 29 0.93 3.20 -8.40
N HIS A 30 1.36 1.95 -8.67
CA HIS A 30 1.14 0.84 -7.74
C HIS A 30 1.91 1.03 -6.43
N ALA A 31 3.14 1.54 -6.48
CA ALA A 31 3.92 1.82 -5.27
C ALA A 31 3.23 2.86 -4.37
N VAL A 32 2.73 3.96 -4.94
CA VAL A 32 2.01 4.99 -4.17
C VAL A 32 0.69 4.44 -3.65
N THR A 33 -0.10 3.76 -4.49
CA THR A 33 -1.37 3.16 -4.09
C THR A 33 -1.18 2.15 -2.95
N ALA A 34 -0.15 1.30 -3.02
CA ALA A 34 0.18 0.35 -1.96
C ALA A 34 0.49 1.04 -0.63
N VAL A 35 1.26 2.14 -0.65
CA VAL A 35 1.56 2.91 0.58
C VAL A 35 0.30 3.54 1.18
N LEU A 36 -0.62 4.04 0.34
CA LEU A 36 -1.90 4.60 0.81
C LEU A 36 -2.79 3.52 1.44
N PHE A 37 -2.90 2.36 0.80
CA PHE A 37 -3.65 1.22 1.31
C PHE A 37 -3.03 0.68 2.60
N LEU A 38 -1.70 0.58 2.67
CA LEU A 38 -0.95 0.25 3.89
C LEU A 38 -1.26 1.20 5.04
N ALA A 39 -1.21 2.51 4.79
CA ALA A 39 -1.53 3.51 5.81
C ALA A 39 -2.99 3.41 6.27
N PHE A 40 -3.92 3.20 5.33
CA PHE A 40 -5.34 3.07 5.65
C PHE A 40 -5.64 1.80 6.46
N GLY A 41 -5.14 0.64 6.04
CA GLY A 41 -5.31 -0.59 6.81
C GLY A 41 -4.57 -0.56 8.14
N GLY A 42 -3.41 0.10 8.24
CA GLY A 42 -2.71 0.35 9.50
C GLY A 42 -3.52 1.23 10.47
N PHE A 43 -4.21 2.25 9.95
CA PHE A 43 -5.14 3.05 10.74
C PHE A 43 -6.32 2.22 11.26
N LEU A 44 -6.93 1.39 10.42
CA LEU A 44 -7.99 0.47 10.85
C LEU A 44 -7.48 -0.52 11.92
N ALA A 45 -6.27 -1.07 11.74
CA ALA A 45 -5.62 -1.94 12.72
C ALA A 45 -5.43 -1.24 14.06
N LEU A 46 -5.05 0.04 14.07
CA LEU A 46 -4.93 0.84 15.29
C LEU A 46 -6.29 0.97 16.00
N CYS A 47 -7.37 1.28 15.27
CA CYS A 47 -8.72 1.33 15.86
C CYS A 47 -9.15 -0.02 16.46
N ILE A 48 -8.83 -1.13 15.79
CA ILE A 48 -9.10 -2.50 16.26
C ILE A 48 -8.32 -2.78 17.54
N ALA A 49 -7.01 -2.49 17.57
CA ALA A 49 -6.15 -2.70 18.72
C ALA A 49 -6.62 -1.86 19.93
N LEU A 50 -6.93 -0.58 19.70
CA LEU A 50 -7.47 0.31 20.72
C LEU A 50 -8.86 -0.10 21.21
N THR A 51 -9.62 -0.92 20.47
CA THR A 51 -10.91 -1.44 20.95
C THR A 51 -10.74 -2.73 21.76
N ARG A 52 -9.67 -3.51 21.47
CA ARG A 52 -9.35 -4.77 22.16
C ARG A 52 -8.54 -4.56 23.44
N TRP A 53 -8.01 -3.36 23.65
CA TRP A 53 -7.39 -2.97 24.91
C TRP A 53 -8.45 -2.89 26.02
N GLU A 54 -8.16 -3.40 27.21
CA GLU A 54 -9.06 -3.39 28.37
C GLU A 54 -9.48 -1.98 28.85
N ALA A 55 -8.65 -0.96 28.61
CA ALA A 55 -8.91 0.40 29.07
C ALA A 55 -9.67 1.25 28.05
N VAL A 56 -9.65 0.87 26.77
CA VAL A 56 -10.20 1.67 25.67
C VAL A 56 -11.11 0.78 24.83
N HIS A 57 -12.34 1.23 24.58
CA HIS A 57 -13.33 0.49 23.79
C HIS A 57 -13.95 1.41 22.75
N LEU A 58 -13.13 1.84 21.80
CA LEU A 58 -13.46 2.91 20.85
C LEU A 58 -14.65 2.57 19.93
N LEU A 59 -14.77 1.31 19.52
CA LEU A 59 -15.78 0.86 18.56
C LEU A 59 -16.85 0.00 19.22
N SER A 60 -18.10 0.12 18.74
CA SER A 60 -19.17 -0.83 19.05
C SER A 60 -18.93 -2.17 18.35
N ALA A 61 -19.62 -3.23 18.80
CA ALA A 61 -19.43 -4.58 18.27
C ALA A 61 -19.66 -4.68 16.75
N SER A 62 -20.70 -4.04 16.20
CA SER A 62 -20.95 -4.05 14.75
C SER A 62 -19.83 -3.36 13.97
N ARG A 63 -19.42 -2.16 14.39
CA ARG A 63 -18.33 -1.41 13.76
C ARG A 63 -16.99 -2.12 13.88
N PHE A 64 -16.73 -2.82 14.98
CA PHE A 64 -15.53 -3.63 15.12
C PHE A 64 -15.42 -4.68 14.01
N TYR A 65 -16.51 -5.41 13.72
CA TYR A 65 -16.51 -6.42 12.66
C TYR A 65 -16.48 -5.82 11.24
N GLU A 66 -17.08 -4.65 11.02
CA GLU A 66 -16.91 -3.92 9.77
C GLU A 66 -15.43 -3.52 9.57
N PHE A 67 -14.78 -2.99 10.62
CA PHE A 67 -13.41 -2.50 10.54
C PHE A 67 -12.39 -3.62 10.38
N VAL A 68 -12.55 -4.75 11.08
CA VAL A 68 -11.65 -5.91 10.90
C VAL A 68 -11.78 -6.51 9.51
N SER A 69 -13.00 -6.53 8.95
CA SER A 69 -13.22 -7.00 7.57
C SER A 69 -12.60 -6.04 6.55
N ALA A 70 -12.79 -4.73 6.74
CA ALA A 70 -12.20 -3.72 5.89
C ALA A 70 -10.66 -3.73 5.97
N HIS A 71 -10.07 -3.89 7.16
CA HIS A 71 -8.63 -4.03 7.35
C HIS A 71 -8.07 -5.19 6.52
N GLY A 72 -8.70 -6.37 6.59
CA GLY A 72 -8.27 -7.53 5.80
C GLY A 72 -8.44 -7.37 4.28
N MET A 73 -9.32 -6.47 3.82
CA MET A 73 -9.51 -6.21 2.38
C MET A 73 -8.47 -5.24 1.80
N VAL A 74 -8.00 -4.29 2.61
CA VAL A 74 -7.11 -3.20 2.15
C VAL A 74 -5.63 -3.45 2.45
N MET A 75 -5.30 -4.57 3.12
CA MET A 75 -3.94 -5.07 3.34
C MET A 75 -3.61 -6.18 2.36
#